data_AF-A0A1K1RM42-F1
#
_entry.id   AF-A0A1K1RM42-F1
#
_cell.length_a   1.000
_cell.length_b   1.000
_cell.length_c   1.000
_cell.angle_alpha   90.00
_cell.angle_beta   90.00
_cell.angle_gamma   90.00
#
_symmetry.space_group_name_H-M   'P 1'
#
loop_
_entity.id
_entity.type
_entity.pdbx_description
1 polymer ?
#
loop_
_entity_poly.entity_id
_entity_poly.type
_entity_poly.pdbx_seq_one_letter_code
_entity_poly.pdbx_strand_id
1 'polypeptide(L)'
;MSTLMSFFLDTLQPCLNDPNNAKLWLPGQLVQMKGGDGNLVLPIHADQQDLGYLTGSNGDYLAEQFAENWSIVNQEDAVPDPEKPDPHLKLSAVLVDGLQNLFVNPASSTITGQGYSITLPLLFNYYNGASRQTDLPPLTMSGNYHIDQSLQIGDAPNTSTTDIVGSGAFTVVFSECMLTAKVSVTIEGAGATRSLAFVVSELLVTGVQNDPVSLNFKQLTLDGDFVGKDQLIESIREALNSSEGQAAMVGALSSMLNLPSNLQSVNDMLGTQAENLMSSVFGPLPAQGLPNDDSGQDAASPVDLFLFDRTRVALNEANSNWYLPWQLACSSDPVLEPYSNPQIDIPDQTYGGLKYTNIQLTKLTLSGGSNAQAPLSAVTLSTPRIAATLSFGALAEGPVRQLDRPGPTVSQPVPPAPPLTVTAGFSLTQQGLKPVLLQGTLTATVVNLQSSLTITPSGADVNALTLTISDISANLDRAQIDVSVTLTPRDTALEQIIGRLFQKPEVQSQIAKALNDALSAQAPQLSEEFSQIARKAILNQLNS
;
A
#
# COMPACT_ATOMS: atom_id res chain seq x y z
N MET A 1 16.40 -6.88 5.65
CA MET A 1 15.30 -6.48 6.56
C MET A 1 14.20 -5.90 5.68
N SER A 2 12.94 -6.31 5.88
CA SER A 2 11.81 -5.71 5.17
C SER A 2 11.59 -4.27 5.68
N THR A 3 11.37 -3.32 4.77
CA THR A 3 11.00 -1.94 5.12
C THR A 3 9.48 -1.81 5.13
N LEU A 4 8.93 -0.75 5.74
CA LEU A 4 7.47 -0.50 5.67
C LEU A 4 7.01 -0.40 4.20
N MET A 5 7.78 0.28 3.35
CA MET A 5 7.47 0.34 1.91
C MET A 5 7.51 -1.03 1.23
N SER A 6 8.44 -1.92 1.60
CA SER A 6 8.46 -3.30 1.08
C SER A 6 7.16 -4.04 1.45
N PHE A 7 6.69 -3.88 2.69
CA PHE A 7 5.40 -4.43 3.13
C PHE A 7 4.22 -3.93 2.29
N PHE A 8 4.17 -2.63 1.95
CA PHE A 8 3.13 -2.09 1.08
C PHE A 8 3.21 -2.65 -0.34
N LEU A 9 4.40 -2.74 -0.91
CA LEU A 9 4.60 -3.28 -2.26
C LEU A 9 4.17 -4.75 -2.35
N ASP A 10 4.60 -5.57 -1.40
CA ASP A 10 4.25 -7.00 -1.35
C ASP A 10 2.76 -7.21 -1.09
N THR A 11 2.13 -6.32 -0.32
CA THR A 11 0.68 -6.33 -0.07
C THR A 11 -0.14 -5.94 -1.30
N LEU A 12 0.29 -4.93 -2.06
CA LEU A 12 -0.47 -4.39 -3.19
C LEU A 12 -0.27 -5.18 -4.49
N GLN A 13 0.90 -5.79 -4.69
CA GLN A 13 1.24 -6.47 -5.94
C GLN A 13 0.17 -7.50 -6.38
N PRO A 14 -0.34 -8.40 -5.51
CA PRO A 14 -1.37 -9.35 -5.92
C PRO A 14 -2.65 -8.66 -6.38
N CYS A 15 -3.05 -7.56 -5.72
CA CYS A 15 -4.24 -6.79 -6.07
C CYS A 15 -4.09 -6.07 -7.43
N LEU A 16 -2.91 -5.51 -7.70
CA LEU A 16 -2.61 -4.85 -8.98
C LEU A 16 -2.65 -5.84 -10.16
N ASN A 17 -2.41 -7.12 -9.90
CA ASN A 17 -2.35 -8.19 -10.89
C ASN A 17 -3.65 -9.00 -11.02
N ASP A 18 -4.67 -8.76 -10.19
CA ASP A 18 -5.94 -9.50 -10.20
C ASP A 18 -6.99 -8.83 -11.11
N PRO A 19 -7.38 -9.44 -12.25
CA PRO A 19 -8.39 -8.87 -13.14
C PRO A 19 -9.79 -8.74 -12.52
N ASN A 20 -10.06 -9.43 -11.41
CA ASN A 20 -11.34 -9.31 -10.71
C ASN A 20 -11.37 -8.10 -9.76
N ASN A 21 -10.21 -7.52 -9.45
CA ASN A 21 -10.11 -6.33 -8.61
C ASN A 21 -10.27 -5.07 -9.46
N ALA A 22 -11.52 -4.70 -9.77
CA ALA A 22 -11.82 -3.54 -10.62
C ALA A 22 -11.24 -2.21 -10.09
N LYS A 23 -11.00 -2.12 -8.78
CA LYS A 23 -10.47 -0.92 -8.10
C LYS A 23 -8.97 -0.75 -8.28
N LEU A 24 -8.20 -1.82 -8.20
CA LEU A 24 -6.73 -1.76 -8.15
C LEU A 24 -6.04 -2.40 -9.36
N TRP A 25 -6.73 -3.19 -10.18
CA TRP A 25 -6.12 -3.86 -11.32
C TRP A 25 -5.45 -2.87 -12.27
N LEU A 26 -4.12 -2.98 -12.41
CA LEU A 26 -3.28 -1.99 -13.07
C LEU A 26 -3.70 -1.72 -14.53
N PRO A 27 -3.93 -2.75 -15.39
CA PRO A 27 -4.45 -2.53 -16.74
C PRO A 27 -5.73 -1.70 -16.79
N GLY A 28 -6.67 -1.94 -15.86
CA GLY A 28 -7.92 -1.19 -15.76
C GLY A 28 -7.68 0.29 -15.41
N GLN A 29 -6.72 0.56 -14.52
CA GLN A 29 -6.34 1.93 -14.15
C GLN A 29 -5.64 2.67 -15.29
N LEU A 30 -4.74 2.00 -16.01
CA LEU A 30 -3.98 2.59 -17.11
C LEU A 30 -4.88 3.02 -18.29
N VAL A 31 -5.91 2.23 -18.62
CA VAL A 31 -6.87 2.58 -19.69
C VAL A 31 -7.71 3.81 -19.34
N GLN A 32 -7.88 4.10 -18.05
CA GLN A 32 -8.63 5.28 -17.58
C GLN A 32 -7.73 6.50 -17.29
N MET A 33 -6.41 6.36 -17.47
CA MET A 33 -5.45 7.44 -17.25
C MET A 33 -5.72 8.59 -18.21
N LYS A 34 -5.83 9.80 -17.66
CA LYS A 34 -6.09 11.03 -18.42
C LYS A 34 -4.88 11.96 -18.39
N GLY A 35 -4.65 12.65 -19.49
CA GLY A 35 -3.66 13.70 -19.61
C GLY A 35 -4.15 15.02 -19.04
N GLY A 36 -3.26 16.02 -19.01
CA GLY A 36 -3.59 17.38 -18.54
C GLY A 36 -4.67 18.10 -19.34
N ASP A 37 -5.00 17.61 -20.54
CA ASP A 37 -6.09 18.08 -21.40
C ASP A 37 -7.44 17.38 -21.11
N GLY A 38 -7.46 16.39 -20.21
CA GLY A 38 -8.62 15.60 -19.83
C GLY A 38 -8.95 14.43 -20.77
N ASN A 39 -8.17 14.22 -21.84
CA ASN A 39 -8.30 13.09 -22.75
C ASN A 39 -7.54 11.87 -22.22
N LEU A 40 -7.87 10.68 -22.72
CA LEU A 40 -7.14 9.46 -22.36
C LEU A 40 -5.71 9.51 -22.90
N VAL A 41 -4.75 9.06 -22.10
CA VAL A 41 -3.32 9.04 -22.50
C VAL A 41 -2.99 7.85 -23.41
N LEU A 42 -3.72 6.74 -23.25
CA LEU A 42 -3.55 5.55 -24.08
C LEU A 42 -4.58 5.54 -25.22
N PRO A 43 -4.18 5.19 -26.46
CA PRO A 43 -2.81 4.88 -26.90
C PRO A 43 -1.91 6.13 -26.96
N ILE A 44 -0.60 5.94 -26.88
CA ILE A 44 0.36 7.06 -27.01
C ILE A 44 0.54 7.39 -28.49
N HIS A 45 0.55 8.69 -28.79
CA HIS A 45 0.76 9.22 -30.14
C HIS A 45 2.04 10.04 -30.24
N ALA A 46 2.74 9.92 -31.37
CA ALA A 46 3.82 10.83 -31.74
C ALA A 46 3.75 11.19 -33.22
N ASP A 47 3.80 12.48 -33.54
CA ASP A 47 3.73 12.97 -34.92
C ASP A 47 4.95 12.54 -35.73
N GLN A 48 6.14 12.60 -35.11
CA GLN A 48 7.41 12.17 -35.70
C GLN A 48 8.32 11.57 -34.63
N GLN A 49 9.10 10.57 -35.03
CA GLN A 49 10.19 10.00 -34.25
C GLN A 49 11.38 9.74 -35.16
N ASP A 50 12.56 10.17 -34.75
CA ASP A 50 13.78 9.92 -35.50
C ASP A 50 14.47 8.66 -34.95
N LEU A 51 14.61 7.63 -35.77
CA LEU A 51 15.31 6.40 -35.39
C LEU A 51 16.82 6.50 -35.67
N GLY A 52 17.25 7.53 -36.41
CA GLY A 52 18.64 7.71 -36.80
C GLY A 52 19.07 6.80 -37.95
N TYR A 53 20.38 6.58 -38.04
CA TYR A 53 21.01 5.78 -39.08
C TYR A 53 20.99 4.28 -38.74
N LEU A 54 20.62 3.45 -39.71
CA LEU A 54 20.71 2.00 -39.63
C LEU A 54 22.13 1.59 -40.00
N THR A 55 22.99 1.44 -38.99
CA THR A 55 24.42 1.12 -39.17
C THR A 55 24.70 -0.39 -39.16
N GLY A 56 25.91 -0.78 -39.56
CA GLY A 56 26.40 -2.16 -39.48
C GLY A 56 26.00 -2.99 -40.69
N SER A 57 26.33 -4.28 -40.70
CA SER A 57 26.26 -5.10 -41.94
C SER A 57 24.88 -5.15 -42.61
N ASN A 58 23.79 -5.13 -41.83
CA ASN A 58 22.44 -5.11 -42.40
C ASN A 58 22.05 -3.71 -42.90
N GLY A 59 22.60 -2.66 -42.29
CA GLY A 59 22.48 -1.29 -42.75
C GLY A 59 23.24 -1.06 -44.06
N ASP A 60 24.51 -1.47 -44.09
CA ASP A 60 25.38 -1.46 -45.28
C ASP A 60 24.71 -2.20 -46.45
N TYR A 61 24.22 -3.42 -46.19
CA TYR A 61 23.53 -4.21 -47.20
C TYR A 61 22.25 -3.52 -47.70
N LEU A 62 21.47 -2.91 -46.80
CA LEU A 62 20.28 -2.15 -47.20
C LEU A 62 20.64 -0.93 -48.06
N ALA A 63 21.71 -0.21 -47.73
CA ALA A 63 22.21 0.91 -48.52
C ALA A 63 22.61 0.47 -49.93
N GLU A 64 23.33 -0.66 -50.05
CA GLU A 64 23.69 -1.27 -51.33
C GLU A 64 22.45 -1.65 -52.14
N GLN A 65 21.43 -2.24 -51.52
CA GLN A 65 20.17 -2.59 -52.21
C GLN A 65 19.42 -1.34 -52.74
N PHE A 66 19.45 -0.23 -51.99
CA PHE A 66 18.91 1.05 -52.47
C PHE A 66 19.72 1.61 -53.64
N ALA A 67 21.05 1.53 -53.59
CA ALA A 67 21.94 1.97 -54.67
C ALA A 67 21.76 1.14 -55.95
N GLU A 68 21.67 -0.19 -55.83
CA GLU A 68 21.39 -1.10 -56.95
C GLU A 68 20.02 -0.80 -57.58
N ASN A 69 18.98 -0.60 -56.75
CA ASN A 69 17.66 -0.26 -57.23
C ASN A 69 17.66 1.04 -58.05
N TRP A 70 18.29 2.08 -57.51
CA TRP A 70 18.43 3.36 -58.19
C TRP A 70 19.18 3.20 -59.52
N SER A 71 20.28 2.43 -59.51
CA SER A 71 21.11 2.20 -60.68
C SER A 71 20.34 1.50 -61.81
N ILE A 72 19.53 0.51 -61.48
CA ILE A 72 18.69 -0.22 -62.45
C ILE A 72 17.63 0.70 -63.06
N VAL A 73 16.97 1.52 -62.25
CA VAL A 73 15.88 2.40 -62.70
C VAL A 73 16.42 3.52 -63.60
N ASN A 74 17.57 4.09 -63.25
CA ASN A 74 18.15 5.25 -63.96
C ASN A 74 19.17 4.86 -65.03
N GLN A 75 19.57 3.59 -65.12
CA GLN A 75 20.60 3.08 -66.04
C GLN A 75 21.95 3.79 -65.88
N GLU A 76 22.32 4.12 -64.64
CA GLU A 76 23.55 4.81 -64.27
C GLU A 76 24.10 4.21 -62.97
N ASP A 77 25.42 4.04 -62.87
CA ASP A 77 26.03 3.42 -61.69
C ASP A 77 25.95 4.37 -60.48
N ALA A 78 25.40 3.85 -59.38
CA ALA A 78 25.37 4.52 -58.08
C ALA A 78 25.87 3.59 -56.97
N VAL A 79 26.54 4.17 -55.99
CA VAL A 79 26.98 3.51 -54.76
C VAL A 79 26.51 4.32 -53.55
N PRO A 80 26.40 3.73 -52.34
CA PRO A 80 26.17 4.50 -51.13
C PRO A 80 27.19 5.64 -50.99
N ASP A 81 26.74 6.85 -50.65
CA ASP A 81 27.62 8.00 -50.47
C ASP A 81 28.64 7.73 -49.35
N PRO A 82 29.96 7.76 -49.62
CA PRO A 82 30.97 7.54 -48.58
C PRO A 82 30.89 8.52 -47.39
N GLU A 83 30.31 9.71 -47.57
CA GLU A 83 30.12 10.68 -46.49
C GLU A 83 28.85 10.39 -45.65
N LYS A 84 27.89 9.66 -46.22
CA LYS A 84 26.62 9.24 -45.58
C LYS A 84 26.24 7.83 -46.03
N PRO A 85 27.03 6.82 -45.62
CA PRO A 85 26.90 5.47 -46.16
C PRO A 85 25.62 4.78 -45.68
N ASP A 86 25.17 5.08 -44.47
CA ASP A 86 24.07 4.38 -43.82
C ASP A 86 22.68 4.97 -44.18
N PRO A 87 21.64 4.12 -44.32
CA PRO A 87 20.27 4.61 -44.49
C PRO A 87 19.76 5.26 -43.21
N HIS A 88 19.06 6.39 -43.33
CA HIS A 88 18.46 7.10 -42.22
C HIS A 88 16.95 6.85 -42.15
N LEU A 89 16.42 6.58 -40.96
CA LEU A 89 15.03 6.16 -40.79
C LEU A 89 14.26 7.09 -39.84
N LYS A 90 13.09 7.55 -40.29
CA LYS A 90 12.15 8.36 -39.51
C LYS A 90 10.79 7.69 -39.49
N LEU A 91 10.11 7.78 -38.35
CA LEU A 91 8.72 7.37 -38.18
C LEU A 91 7.81 8.60 -38.12
N SER A 92 6.58 8.44 -38.56
CA SER A 92 5.56 9.48 -38.48
C SER A 92 4.17 8.91 -38.22
N ALA A 93 3.30 9.72 -37.62
CA ALA A 93 1.97 9.30 -37.17
C ALA A 93 2.02 8.01 -36.34
N VAL A 94 2.98 7.94 -35.42
CA VAL A 94 3.25 6.76 -34.60
C VAL A 94 2.16 6.62 -33.55
N LEU A 95 1.64 5.40 -33.43
CA LEU A 95 0.67 4.99 -32.42
C LEU A 95 1.25 3.79 -31.66
N VAL A 96 1.31 3.91 -30.34
CA VAL A 96 1.69 2.83 -29.43
C VAL A 96 0.47 2.35 -28.65
N ASP A 97 0.07 1.10 -28.88
CA ASP A 97 -1.06 0.44 -28.23
C ASP A 97 -0.58 -0.76 -27.38
N GLY A 98 -1.43 -1.25 -26.49
CA GLY A 98 -1.14 -2.40 -25.62
C GLY A 98 -0.31 -2.09 -24.38
N LEU A 99 -0.06 -0.81 -24.09
CA LEU A 99 0.68 -0.37 -22.89
C LEU A 99 -0.04 -0.71 -21.57
N GLN A 100 -1.34 -0.94 -21.62
CA GLN A 100 -2.13 -1.43 -20.48
C GLN A 100 -1.86 -2.91 -20.16
N ASN A 101 -1.31 -3.70 -21.09
CA ASN A 101 -1.06 -5.12 -20.88
C ASN A 101 0.22 -5.34 -20.07
N LEU A 102 0.18 -4.89 -18.81
CA LEU A 102 1.30 -4.91 -17.87
C LEU A 102 0.98 -5.77 -16.65
N PHE A 103 1.92 -6.63 -16.30
CA PHE A 103 1.91 -7.41 -15.07
C PHE A 103 3.03 -6.96 -14.14
N VAL A 104 2.71 -6.77 -12.86
CA VAL A 104 3.65 -6.28 -11.85
C VAL A 104 4.50 -7.42 -11.31
N ASN A 105 5.81 -7.39 -11.56
CA ASN A 105 6.77 -8.30 -10.94
C ASN A 105 7.20 -7.80 -9.55
N PRO A 106 7.83 -8.65 -8.72
CA PRO A 106 8.24 -8.27 -7.37
C PRO A 106 9.10 -7.00 -7.39
N ALA A 107 8.63 -5.98 -6.69
CA ALA A 107 9.28 -4.68 -6.62
C ALA A 107 10.31 -4.65 -5.48
N SER A 108 11.25 -3.72 -5.55
CA SER A 108 12.19 -3.47 -4.46
C SER A 108 12.15 -2.01 -4.05
N SER A 109 12.38 -1.76 -2.76
CA SER A 109 12.44 -0.42 -2.19
C SER A 109 13.70 -0.24 -1.36
N THR A 110 14.22 0.97 -1.39
CA THR A 110 15.37 1.41 -0.59
C THR A 110 15.01 2.70 0.12
N ILE A 111 15.34 2.79 1.41
CA ILE A 111 15.16 4.03 2.18
C ILE A 111 16.17 5.07 1.69
N THR A 112 15.68 6.29 1.50
CA THR A 112 16.48 7.48 1.23
C THR A 112 16.30 8.48 2.36
N GLY A 113 17.12 9.53 2.42
CA GLY A 113 16.97 10.57 3.45
C GLY A 113 15.65 11.35 3.39
N GLN A 114 14.88 11.23 2.29
CA GLN A 114 13.62 11.96 2.06
C GLN A 114 12.39 11.03 1.99
N GLY A 115 12.57 9.71 2.11
CA GLY A 115 11.51 8.72 1.90
C GLY A 115 12.05 7.45 1.27
N TYR A 116 11.57 7.09 0.08
CA TYR A 116 11.91 5.84 -0.59
C TYR A 116 12.25 6.00 -2.06
N SER A 117 13.15 5.15 -2.56
CA SER A 117 13.35 4.88 -3.99
C SER A 117 12.90 3.46 -4.29
N ILE A 118 12.02 3.31 -5.26
CA ILE A 118 11.38 2.06 -5.66
C ILE A 118 11.78 1.73 -7.09
N THR A 119 12.14 0.47 -7.32
CA THR A 119 12.31 -0.11 -8.65
C THR A 119 11.17 -1.08 -8.89
N LEU A 120 10.33 -0.74 -9.87
CA LEU A 120 9.11 -1.48 -10.20
C LEU A 120 9.26 -2.15 -11.59
N PRO A 121 9.56 -3.46 -11.64
CA PRO A 121 9.59 -4.20 -12.88
C PRO A 121 8.16 -4.59 -13.32
N LEU A 122 7.84 -4.34 -14.59
CA LEU A 122 6.53 -4.55 -15.19
C LEU A 122 6.71 -5.35 -16.49
N LEU A 123 6.02 -6.48 -16.62
CA LEU A 123 6.11 -7.36 -17.79
C LEU A 123 5.02 -7.02 -18.80
N PHE A 124 5.38 -6.77 -20.06
CA PHE A 124 4.43 -6.57 -21.15
C PHE A 124 3.83 -7.91 -21.63
N ASN A 125 2.66 -7.84 -22.28
CA ASN A 125 2.02 -8.95 -22.98
C ASN A 125 1.65 -10.15 -22.10
N TYR A 126 1.49 -9.93 -20.80
CA TYR A 126 1.19 -11.01 -19.86
C TYR A 126 -0.22 -11.57 -20.05
N TYR A 127 -1.21 -10.69 -20.26
CA TYR A 127 -2.61 -11.05 -20.41
C TYR A 127 -2.92 -11.30 -21.90
N ASN A 128 -2.78 -12.56 -22.33
CA ASN A 128 -2.86 -12.96 -23.75
C ASN A 128 -3.96 -14.00 -24.05
N GLY A 129 -4.94 -14.13 -23.14
CA GLY A 129 -6.04 -15.10 -23.30
C GLY A 129 -5.68 -16.58 -23.07
N ALA A 130 -4.40 -16.92 -22.87
CA ALA A 130 -4.02 -18.29 -22.54
C ALA A 130 -4.57 -18.69 -21.16
N SER A 131 -4.99 -19.96 -21.01
CA SER A 131 -5.40 -20.51 -19.71
C SER A 131 -6.48 -19.73 -18.96
N ARG A 132 -7.46 -19.13 -19.67
CA ARG A 132 -8.56 -18.31 -19.12
C ARG A 132 -8.11 -16.98 -18.50
N GLN A 133 -6.93 -16.49 -18.84
CA GLN A 133 -6.55 -15.11 -18.54
C GLN A 133 -7.38 -14.13 -19.38
N THR A 134 -7.47 -12.89 -18.92
CA THR A 134 -8.00 -11.78 -19.71
C THR A 134 -7.18 -11.66 -21.01
N ASP A 135 -7.86 -11.36 -22.11
CA ASP A 135 -7.22 -11.14 -23.41
C ASP A 135 -7.07 -9.63 -23.63
N LEU A 136 -5.85 -9.12 -23.48
CA LEU A 136 -5.52 -7.70 -23.69
C LEU A 136 -4.63 -7.57 -24.93
N PRO A 137 -4.72 -6.44 -25.68
CA PRO A 137 -3.90 -6.24 -26.86
C PRO A 137 -2.41 -6.30 -26.51
N PRO A 138 -1.57 -6.90 -27.37
CA PRO A 138 -0.14 -6.89 -27.17
C PRO A 138 0.44 -5.48 -27.41
N LEU A 139 1.62 -5.23 -26.85
CA LEU A 139 2.39 -4.02 -27.09
C LEU A 139 2.74 -3.93 -28.58
N THR A 140 2.17 -2.93 -29.25
CA THR A 140 2.37 -2.70 -30.67
C THR A 140 2.73 -1.25 -30.94
N MET A 141 3.54 -1.05 -31.98
CA MET A 141 3.78 0.26 -32.57
C MET A 141 3.41 0.21 -34.04
N SER A 142 2.62 1.17 -34.48
CA SER A 142 2.21 1.30 -35.87
C SER A 142 2.33 2.75 -36.34
N GLY A 143 2.38 2.96 -37.64
CA GLY A 143 2.50 4.28 -38.24
C GLY A 143 3.08 4.20 -39.64
N ASN A 144 3.67 5.30 -40.08
CA ASN A 144 4.40 5.38 -41.33
C ASN A 144 5.90 5.51 -41.05
N TYR A 145 6.72 5.04 -41.98
CA TYR A 145 8.17 5.24 -41.96
C TYR A 145 8.62 5.92 -43.25
N HIS A 146 9.77 6.59 -43.15
CA HIS A 146 10.51 7.22 -44.23
C HIS A 146 11.96 6.82 -44.08
N ILE A 147 12.53 6.22 -45.12
CA ILE A 147 13.94 5.84 -45.19
C ILE A 147 14.60 6.63 -46.30
N ASP A 148 15.66 7.36 -45.96
CA ASP A 148 16.48 8.12 -46.89
C ASP A 148 17.88 7.53 -46.98
N GLN A 149 18.35 7.28 -48.22
CA GLN A 149 19.69 6.82 -48.51
C GLN A 149 20.36 7.80 -49.47
N SER A 150 21.53 8.31 -49.09
CA SER A 150 22.35 9.15 -49.96
C SER A 150 23.24 8.30 -50.85
N LEU A 151 23.30 8.64 -52.13
CA LEU A 151 24.00 7.91 -53.17
C LEU A 151 25.01 8.82 -53.86
N GLN A 152 26.17 8.28 -54.19
CA GLN A 152 27.15 8.90 -55.08
C GLN A 152 26.99 8.31 -56.49
N ILE A 153 26.84 9.19 -57.48
CA ILE A 153 26.68 8.85 -58.89
C ILE A 153 27.93 9.23 -59.67
N GLY A 154 28.32 8.37 -60.61
CA GLY A 154 29.39 8.62 -61.57
C GLY A 154 30.80 8.28 -61.06
N ASP A 155 31.77 8.31 -61.97
CA ASP A 155 33.17 7.99 -61.68
C ASP A 155 34.02 9.24 -61.39
N ALA A 156 34.98 9.09 -60.48
CA ALA A 156 35.96 10.13 -60.19
C ALA A 156 36.70 10.60 -61.46
N PRO A 157 36.90 11.92 -61.67
CA PRO A 157 36.67 13.01 -60.71
C PRO A 157 35.27 13.65 -60.76
N ASN A 158 34.36 13.17 -61.61
CA ASN A 158 33.06 13.80 -61.86
C ASN A 158 31.95 13.04 -61.13
N THR A 159 31.94 13.13 -59.80
CA THR A 159 30.88 12.55 -58.98
C THR A 159 29.84 13.60 -58.58
N SER A 160 28.61 13.15 -58.35
CA SER A 160 27.53 13.96 -57.75
C SER A 160 26.76 13.14 -56.73
N THR A 161 26.02 13.79 -55.84
CA THR A 161 25.18 13.11 -54.84
C THR A 161 23.70 13.25 -55.17
N THR A 162 22.94 12.21 -54.91
CA THR A 162 21.47 12.19 -54.95
C THR A 162 20.94 11.42 -53.75
N ASP A 163 19.67 11.59 -53.42
CA ASP A 163 19.00 10.77 -52.42
C ASP A 163 17.96 9.86 -53.07
N ILE A 164 17.88 8.62 -52.60
CA ILE A 164 16.75 7.73 -52.85
C ILE A 164 15.92 7.61 -51.58
N VAL A 165 14.60 7.70 -51.73
CA VAL A 165 13.66 7.78 -50.62
C VAL A 165 12.65 6.67 -50.72
N GLY A 166 12.55 5.85 -49.68
CA GLY A 166 11.44 4.92 -49.47
C GLY A 166 10.48 5.44 -48.41
N SER A 167 9.18 5.22 -48.58
CA SER A 167 8.18 5.43 -47.53
C SER A 167 7.25 4.23 -47.44
N GLY A 168 6.61 4.03 -46.31
CA GLY A 168 5.59 3.00 -46.20
C GLY A 168 4.94 2.94 -44.83
N ALA A 169 4.03 2.00 -44.65
CA ALA A 169 3.36 1.75 -43.39
C ALA A 169 4.01 0.56 -42.67
N PHE A 170 4.05 0.63 -41.34
CA PHE A 170 4.54 -0.47 -40.51
C PHE A 170 3.59 -0.78 -39.35
N THR A 171 3.64 -2.02 -38.89
CA THR A 171 3.08 -2.46 -37.62
C THR A 171 3.99 -3.52 -37.05
N VAL A 172 4.55 -3.24 -35.87
CA VAL A 172 5.45 -4.13 -35.16
C VAL A 172 4.85 -4.48 -33.80
N VAL A 173 4.97 -5.76 -33.44
CA VAL A 173 4.64 -6.26 -32.10
C VAL A 173 5.96 -6.44 -31.36
N PHE A 174 6.03 -5.87 -30.16
CA PHE A 174 7.15 -6.02 -29.25
C PHE A 174 6.91 -7.25 -28.38
N SER A 175 7.87 -8.16 -28.32
CA SER A 175 7.83 -9.39 -27.53
C SER A 175 9.08 -9.49 -26.63
N GLU A 176 9.02 -10.33 -25.59
CA GLU A 176 10.09 -10.47 -24.60
C GLU A 176 10.49 -9.13 -23.97
N CYS A 177 9.51 -8.25 -23.70
CA CYS A 177 9.72 -6.89 -23.20
C CYS A 177 9.33 -6.73 -21.73
N MET A 178 10.14 -5.97 -21.00
CA MET A 178 9.89 -5.52 -19.64
C MET A 178 10.06 -4.01 -19.57
N LEU A 179 9.19 -3.35 -18.80
CA LEU A 179 9.30 -1.97 -18.40
C LEU A 179 9.79 -1.89 -16.95
N THR A 180 10.85 -1.14 -16.70
CA THR A 180 11.29 -0.82 -15.34
C THR A 180 10.97 0.63 -15.04
N ALA A 181 10.08 0.87 -14.09
CA ALA A 181 9.78 2.21 -13.58
C ALA A 181 10.63 2.51 -12.34
N LYS A 182 11.28 3.66 -12.32
CA LYS A 182 11.94 4.21 -11.13
C LYS A 182 11.03 5.23 -10.47
N VAL A 183 10.58 4.94 -9.25
CA VAL A 183 9.62 5.77 -8.52
C VAL A 183 10.26 6.26 -7.23
N SER A 184 10.21 7.57 -7.00
CA SER A 184 10.53 8.15 -5.70
C SER A 184 9.24 8.43 -4.93
N VAL A 185 9.25 8.12 -3.63
CA VAL A 185 8.15 8.42 -2.71
C VAL A 185 8.71 9.33 -1.63
N THR A 186 8.15 10.53 -1.54
CA THR A 186 8.61 11.56 -0.60
C THR A 186 7.43 12.24 0.08
N ILE A 187 7.72 13.17 0.98
CA ILE A 187 6.72 14.03 1.62
C ILE A 187 6.84 15.44 1.05
N GLU A 188 5.72 15.97 0.61
CA GLU A 188 5.58 17.37 0.21
C GLU A 188 4.77 18.15 1.26
N GLY A 189 4.98 19.47 1.30
CA GLY A 189 4.38 20.35 2.31
C GLY A 189 5.05 20.24 3.68
N ALA A 190 4.42 20.83 4.70
CA ALA A 190 4.94 20.86 6.06
C ALA A 190 3.80 20.88 7.09
N GLY A 191 4.10 20.45 8.32
CA GLY A 191 3.13 20.44 9.41
C GLY A 191 1.88 19.64 9.08
N ALA A 192 0.71 20.14 9.44
CA ALA A 192 -0.56 19.42 9.33
C ALA A 192 -1.04 19.17 7.89
N THR A 193 -0.49 19.89 6.90
CA THR A 193 -0.92 19.82 5.49
C THR A 193 0.03 19.01 4.61
N ARG A 194 0.96 18.27 5.21
CA ARG A 194 1.89 17.42 4.47
C ARG A 194 1.16 16.28 3.74
N SER A 195 1.70 15.83 2.61
CA SER A 195 1.13 14.76 1.78
C SER A 195 2.22 13.86 1.18
N LEU A 196 1.82 12.66 0.73
CA LEU A 196 2.70 11.80 -0.06
C LEU A 196 2.83 12.34 -1.48
N ALA A 197 4.06 12.33 -2.00
CA ALA A 197 4.35 12.63 -3.38
C ALA A 197 5.04 11.45 -4.05
N PHE A 198 4.55 11.09 -5.23
CA PHE A 198 5.08 10.01 -6.06
C PHE A 198 5.61 10.62 -7.35
N VAL A 199 6.88 10.35 -7.66
CA VAL A 199 7.50 10.82 -8.90
C VAL A 199 8.17 9.67 -9.61
N VAL A 200 7.64 9.31 -10.76
CA VAL A 200 8.28 8.46 -11.76
C VAL A 200 9.25 9.31 -12.55
N SER A 201 10.54 9.05 -12.38
CA SER A 201 11.60 9.81 -13.05
C SER A 201 12.01 9.20 -14.39
N GLU A 202 11.79 7.90 -14.57
CA GLU A 202 12.26 7.15 -15.72
C GLU A 202 11.43 5.88 -15.93
N LEU A 203 11.10 5.63 -17.20
CA LEU A 203 10.46 4.42 -17.71
C LEU A 203 11.41 3.75 -18.71
N LEU A 204 12.11 2.70 -18.27
CA LEU A 204 13.12 2.02 -19.11
C LEU A 204 12.55 0.74 -19.70
N VAL A 205 12.53 0.63 -21.02
CA VAL A 205 12.16 -0.62 -21.71
C VAL A 205 13.41 -1.45 -21.96
N THR A 206 13.40 -2.69 -21.50
CA THR A 206 14.46 -3.68 -21.73
C THR A 206 13.84 -5.00 -22.15
N GLY A 207 14.67 -5.95 -22.58
CA GLY A 207 14.21 -7.31 -22.72
C GLY A 207 14.09 -8.04 -21.38
N VAL A 208 13.42 -9.19 -21.39
CA VAL A 208 13.19 -10.04 -20.22
C VAL A 208 14.45 -10.86 -19.93
N GLN A 209 14.85 -10.99 -18.65
CA GLN A 209 15.99 -11.84 -18.21
C GLN A 209 17.35 -11.58 -18.91
N ASN A 210 17.57 -10.36 -19.42
CA ASN A 210 18.72 -9.96 -20.26
C ASN A 210 18.72 -10.53 -21.68
N ASP A 211 17.65 -11.20 -22.11
CA ASP A 211 17.43 -11.48 -23.52
C ASP A 211 17.08 -10.18 -24.26
N PRO A 212 17.42 -10.05 -25.55
CA PRO A 212 17.05 -8.88 -26.34
C PRO A 212 15.54 -8.83 -26.58
N VAL A 213 15.02 -7.61 -26.73
CA VAL A 213 13.64 -7.38 -27.18
C VAL A 213 13.45 -8.00 -28.57
N SER A 214 12.40 -8.78 -28.75
CA SER A 214 12.05 -9.35 -30.04
C SER A 214 11.03 -8.48 -30.76
N LEU A 215 11.29 -8.15 -32.03
CA LEU A 215 10.37 -7.39 -32.88
C LEU A 215 9.72 -8.33 -33.90
N ASN A 216 8.39 -8.25 -34.02
CA ASN A 216 7.63 -9.01 -35.00
C ASN A 216 6.82 -8.06 -35.88
N PHE A 217 7.35 -7.75 -37.06
CA PHE A 217 6.70 -6.92 -38.06
C PHE A 217 5.53 -7.67 -38.71
N LYS A 218 4.30 -7.30 -38.34
CA LYS A 218 3.06 -7.83 -38.92
C LYS A 218 2.74 -7.17 -40.25
N GLN A 219 3.13 -5.92 -40.39
CA GLN A 219 3.01 -5.15 -41.62
C GLN A 219 4.29 -4.35 -41.82
N LEU A 220 4.79 -4.39 -43.05
CA LEU A 220 5.84 -3.52 -43.55
C LEU A 220 5.61 -3.37 -45.05
N THR A 221 5.15 -2.20 -45.48
CA THR A 221 4.93 -1.90 -46.89
C THR A 221 6.00 -0.95 -47.39
N LEU A 222 6.18 -0.85 -48.69
CA LEU A 222 6.98 0.20 -49.33
C LEU A 222 6.07 0.84 -50.39
N ASP A 223 6.09 2.16 -50.49
CA ASP A 223 5.31 2.93 -51.47
C ASP A 223 6.23 3.28 -52.65
N GLY A 224 5.65 3.53 -53.83
CA GLY A 224 6.41 3.81 -55.04
C GLY A 224 6.82 2.57 -55.85
N ASP A 225 7.44 2.86 -56.99
CA ASP A 225 7.78 1.90 -58.04
C ASP A 225 9.25 1.47 -57.95
N PHE A 226 9.56 0.60 -56.98
CA PHE A 226 10.88 0.01 -56.79
C PHE A 226 11.01 -1.32 -57.56
N VAL A 227 12.11 -1.51 -58.28
CA VAL A 227 12.46 -2.83 -58.87
C VAL A 227 12.80 -3.84 -57.76
N GLY A 228 12.20 -5.03 -57.75
CA GLY A 228 12.47 -6.01 -56.70
C GLY A 228 11.94 -5.60 -55.31
N LYS A 229 10.87 -4.80 -55.28
CA LYS A 229 10.21 -4.26 -54.08
C LYS A 229 10.06 -5.22 -52.91
N ASP A 230 9.67 -6.47 -53.15
CA ASP A 230 9.50 -7.48 -52.09
C ASP A 230 10.83 -7.82 -51.40
N GLN A 231 11.93 -7.91 -52.16
CA GLN A 231 13.27 -8.15 -51.61
C GLN A 231 13.73 -6.95 -50.78
N LEU A 232 13.51 -5.73 -51.26
CA LEU A 232 13.84 -4.51 -50.51
C LEU A 232 13.06 -4.40 -49.20
N ILE A 233 11.77 -4.79 -49.18
CA ILE A 233 10.96 -4.89 -47.96
C ILE A 233 11.56 -5.90 -46.97
N GLU A 234 12.02 -7.06 -47.43
CA GLU A 234 12.70 -8.04 -46.56
C GLU A 234 14.03 -7.48 -46.02
N SER A 235 14.83 -6.79 -46.85
CA SER A 235 16.07 -6.15 -46.38
C SER A 235 15.81 -5.07 -45.33
N ILE A 236 14.77 -4.24 -45.51
CA ILE A 236 14.35 -3.27 -44.47
C ILE A 236 13.96 -4.00 -43.19
N ARG A 237 13.21 -5.12 -43.30
CA ARG A 237 12.81 -5.93 -42.14
C ARG A 237 14.02 -6.54 -41.42
N GLU A 238 15.01 -7.03 -42.15
CA GLU A 238 16.24 -7.60 -41.58
C GLU A 238 17.11 -6.52 -40.92
N ALA A 239 17.20 -5.32 -41.51
CA ALA A 239 17.87 -4.18 -40.90
C ALA A 239 17.17 -3.74 -39.61
N LEU A 240 15.84 -3.66 -39.59
CA LEU A 240 15.06 -3.34 -38.39
C LEU A 240 15.12 -4.42 -37.30
N ASN A 241 15.34 -5.69 -37.68
CA ASN A 241 15.52 -6.80 -36.74
C ASN A 241 16.98 -7.03 -36.31
N SER A 242 17.93 -6.27 -36.86
CA SER A 242 19.31 -6.26 -36.37
C SER A 242 19.40 -5.72 -34.94
N SER A 243 20.54 -5.92 -34.27
CA SER A 243 20.74 -5.41 -32.91
C SER A 243 20.60 -3.88 -32.83
N GLU A 244 21.12 -3.17 -33.82
CA GLU A 244 21.04 -1.71 -33.95
C GLU A 244 19.60 -1.26 -34.26
N GLY A 245 18.92 -1.92 -35.19
CA GLY A 245 17.52 -1.63 -35.53
C GLY A 245 16.57 -1.87 -34.35
N GLN A 246 16.77 -2.97 -33.62
CA GLN A 246 16.01 -3.27 -32.40
C GLN A 246 16.27 -2.21 -31.32
N ALA A 247 17.53 -1.84 -31.10
CA ALA A 247 17.88 -0.80 -30.14
C ALA A 247 17.24 0.56 -30.49
N ALA A 248 17.22 0.93 -31.78
CA ALA A 248 16.57 2.15 -32.24
C ALA A 248 15.06 2.12 -31.99
N MET A 249 14.37 1.03 -32.32
CA MET A 249 12.92 0.89 -32.08
C MET A 249 12.56 0.90 -30.60
N VAL A 250 13.35 0.23 -29.75
CA VAL A 250 13.20 0.27 -28.28
C VAL A 250 13.50 1.66 -27.73
N GLY A 251 14.50 2.34 -28.28
CA GLY A 251 14.84 3.72 -27.97
C GLY A 251 13.70 4.69 -28.29
N ALA A 252 13.09 4.57 -29.47
CA ALA A 252 11.92 5.35 -29.85
C ALA A 252 10.74 5.11 -28.90
N LEU A 253 10.42 3.85 -28.60
CA LEU A 253 9.38 3.52 -27.61
C LEU A 253 9.67 4.16 -26.25
N SER A 254 10.90 4.02 -25.75
CA SER A 254 11.32 4.59 -24.46
C SER A 254 11.23 6.12 -24.49
N SER A 255 11.65 6.78 -25.57
CA SER A 255 11.57 8.23 -25.70
C SER A 255 10.13 8.75 -25.66
N MET A 256 9.20 8.04 -26.30
CA MET A 256 7.77 8.37 -26.27
C MET A 256 7.17 8.19 -24.88
N LEU A 257 7.54 7.12 -24.17
CA LEU A 257 7.09 6.87 -22.79
C LEU A 257 7.59 7.95 -21.82
N ASN A 258 8.81 8.45 -22.02
CA ASN A 258 9.44 9.45 -21.15
C ASN A 258 9.17 10.91 -21.57
N LEU A 259 8.23 11.15 -22.50
CA LEU A 259 7.78 12.52 -22.77
C LEU A 259 7.27 13.16 -21.47
N PRO A 260 7.60 14.43 -21.17
CA PRO A 260 7.21 15.08 -19.92
C PRO A 260 5.71 15.04 -19.63
N SER A 261 4.86 15.17 -20.67
CA SER A 261 3.40 15.07 -20.54
C SER A 261 2.93 13.68 -20.12
N ASN A 262 3.59 12.62 -20.62
CA ASN A 262 3.26 11.24 -20.30
C ASN A 262 3.69 10.90 -18.88
N LEU A 263 4.91 11.29 -18.49
CA LEU A 263 5.38 11.14 -17.11
C LEU A 263 4.51 11.91 -16.12
N GLN A 264 4.09 13.14 -16.45
CA GLN A 264 3.18 13.91 -15.61
C GLN A 264 1.85 13.18 -15.42
N SER A 265 1.27 12.65 -16.50
CA SER A 265 -0.01 11.92 -16.42
C SER A 265 0.09 10.66 -15.56
N VAL A 266 1.22 9.94 -15.65
CA VAL A 266 1.52 8.79 -14.78
C VAL A 266 1.64 9.24 -13.32
N ASN A 267 2.36 10.33 -13.05
CA ASN A 267 2.51 10.87 -11.69
C ASN A 267 1.18 11.34 -11.08
N ASP A 268 0.34 12.02 -11.87
CA ASP A 268 -0.99 12.49 -11.43
C ASP A 268 -1.92 11.33 -11.11
N MET A 269 -1.93 10.29 -11.96
CA MET A 269 -2.66 9.06 -11.70
C MET A 269 -2.16 8.36 -10.44
N LEU A 270 -0.84 8.16 -10.29
CA LEU A 270 -0.26 7.52 -9.12
C LEU A 270 -0.56 8.30 -7.84
N GLY A 271 -0.42 9.63 -7.85
CA GLY A 271 -0.77 10.48 -6.71
C GLY A 271 -2.24 10.39 -6.34
N THR A 272 -3.14 10.44 -7.33
CA THR A 272 -4.59 10.31 -7.11
C THR A 272 -4.95 8.94 -6.52
N GLN A 273 -4.40 7.86 -7.08
CA GLN A 273 -4.68 6.50 -6.61
C GLN A 273 -4.10 6.23 -5.23
N ALA A 274 -2.89 6.73 -4.95
CA ALA A 274 -2.29 6.63 -3.64
C ALA A 274 -3.13 7.36 -2.57
N GLU A 275 -3.59 8.59 -2.86
CA GLU A 275 -4.44 9.33 -1.91
C GLU A 275 -5.79 8.64 -1.69
N ASN A 276 -6.43 8.18 -2.77
CA ASN A 276 -7.69 7.41 -2.68
C ASN A 276 -7.51 6.15 -1.83
N LEU A 277 -6.44 5.39 -2.06
CA LEU A 277 -6.13 4.19 -1.31
C LEU A 277 -5.86 4.50 0.16
N MET A 278 -5.03 5.52 0.44
CA MET A 278 -4.74 5.97 1.80
C MET A 278 -6.00 6.41 2.54
N SER A 279 -6.88 7.17 1.88
CA SER A 279 -8.16 7.59 2.44
C SER A 279 -9.15 6.44 2.62
N SER A 280 -9.12 5.42 1.76
CA SER A 280 -9.90 4.18 1.93
C SER A 280 -9.44 3.39 3.14
N VAL A 281 -8.12 3.22 3.33
CA VAL A 281 -7.53 2.42 4.41
C VAL A 281 -7.63 3.13 5.76
N PHE A 282 -7.19 4.38 5.85
CA PHE A 282 -7.08 5.11 7.12
C PHE A 282 -8.29 6.02 7.43
N GLY A 283 -9.16 6.24 6.45
CA GLY A 283 -10.16 7.30 6.48
C GLY A 283 -9.64 8.62 5.89
N PRO A 284 -10.53 9.56 5.55
CA PRO A 284 -10.13 10.86 5.03
C PRO A 284 -9.26 11.61 6.04
N LEU A 285 -8.40 12.50 5.55
CA LEU A 285 -7.70 13.43 6.43
C LEU A 285 -8.70 14.32 7.16
N PRO A 286 -8.55 14.52 8.49
CA PRO A 286 -9.45 15.37 9.23
C PRO A 286 -9.18 16.84 8.89
N ALA A 287 -10.16 17.72 9.11
CA ALA A 287 -10.09 19.12 8.69
C ALA A 287 -8.92 19.89 9.34
N GLN A 288 -8.54 19.51 10.56
CA GLN A 288 -7.38 20.05 11.28
C GLN A 288 -6.02 19.56 10.74
N GLY A 289 -6.02 18.60 9.81
CA GLY A 289 -4.83 17.98 9.23
C GLY A 289 -4.14 16.96 10.14
N LEU A 290 -2.92 16.58 9.77
CA LEU A 290 -2.10 15.63 10.52
C LEU A 290 -1.49 16.26 11.79
N PRO A 291 -1.11 15.42 12.78
CA PRO A 291 -0.33 15.88 13.93
C PRO A 291 0.93 16.63 13.47
N ASN A 292 1.28 17.70 14.19
CA ASN A 292 2.51 18.48 13.96
C ASN A 292 3.52 18.32 15.12
N ASP A 293 3.31 17.33 15.99
CA ASP A 293 4.13 17.03 17.15
C ASP A 293 5.04 15.81 16.93
N ASP A 294 6.23 16.05 16.37
CA ASP A 294 7.18 14.96 16.10
C ASP A 294 7.99 14.56 17.36
N SER A 295 7.66 15.14 18.53
CA SER A 295 8.38 14.88 19.78
C SER A 295 8.26 13.42 20.20
N GLY A 296 9.41 12.75 20.33
CA GLY A 296 9.48 11.34 20.72
C GLY A 296 9.21 10.34 19.59
N GLN A 297 9.05 10.82 18.35
CA GLN A 297 8.96 9.98 17.16
C GLN A 297 10.37 9.65 16.63
N ASP A 298 10.63 8.38 16.38
CA ASP A 298 11.87 7.84 15.83
C ASP A 298 11.53 6.94 14.63
N ALA A 299 11.11 7.61 13.55
CA ALA A 299 10.78 7.02 12.27
C ALA A 299 12.03 6.88 11.38
N ALA A 300 12.12 5.80 10.60
CA ALA A 300 13.25 5.58 9.69
C ALA A 300 13.25 6.54 8.48
N SER A 301 12.09 7.10 8.13
CA SER A 301 11.93 8.10 7.07
C SER A 301 10.73 9.04 7.34
N PRO A 302 10.68 10.22 6.70
CA PRO A 302 9.50 11.10 6.75
C PRO A 302 8.21 10.43 6.24
N VAL A 303 8.33 9.51 5.28
CA VAL A 303 7.21 8.72 4.76
C VAL A 303 6.66 7.78 5.83
N ASP A 304 7.53 7.13 6.60
CA ASP A 304 7.10 6.26 7.70
C ASP A 304 6.36 7.04 8.79
N LEU A 305 6.89 8.22 9.14
CA LEU A 305 6.24 9.10 10.10
C LEU A 305 4.86 9.52 9.59
N PHE A 306 4.75 9.94 8.32
CA PHE A 306 3.47 10.29 7.71
C PHE A 306 2.44 9.14 7.79
N LEU A 307 2.83 7.93 7.41
CA LEU A 307 1.96 6.75 7.45
C LEU A 307 1.55 6.39 8.88
N PHE A 308 2.48 6.52 9.83
CA PHE A 308 2.19 6.33 11.25
C PHE A 308 1.21 7.38 11.78
N ASP A 309 1.35 8.64 11.36
CA ASP A 309 0.44 9.72 11.75
C ASP A 309 -0.96 9.54 11.19
N ARG A 310 -1.09 9.04 9.95
CA ARG A 310 -2.38 8.61 9.40
C ARG A 310 -3.01 7.54 10.28
N THR A 311 -2.22 6.60 10.81
CA THR A 311 -2.68 5.57 11.75
C THR A 311 -3.11 6.17 13.09
N ARG A 312 -2.30 7.06 13.70
CA ARG A 312 -2.62 7.76 14.97
C ARG A 312 -3.97 8.47 14.88
N VAL A 313 -4.23 9.15 13.75
CA VAL A 313 -5.50 9.81 13.47
C VAL A 313 -6.62 8.78 13.30
N ALA A 314 -6.42 7.78 12.45
CA ALA A 314 -7.42 6.75 12.15
C ALA A 314 -7.96 6.03 13.40
N LEU A 315 -7.10 5.78 14.40
CA LEU A 315 -7.50 5.17 15.67
C LEU A 315 -8.54 6.00 16.46
N ASN A 316 -8.64 7.30 16.22
CA ASN A 316 -9.52 8.22 16.95
C ASN A 316 -10.73 8.72 16.14
N GLU A 317 -10.82 8.39 14.86
CA GLU A 317 -11.87 8.88 13.96
C GLU A 317 -13.01 7.87 13.81
N ALA A 318 -14.25 8.25 14.18
CA ALA A 318 -15.40 7.33 14.27
C ALA A 318 -15.88 6.74 12.93
N ASN A 319 -15.46 7.34 11.80
CA ASN A 319 -15.71 6.88 10.44
C ASN A 319 -14.56 6.03 9.88
N SER A 320 -13.44 5.91 10.59
CA SER A 320 -12.31 5.10 10.15
C SER A 320 -12.56 3.62 10.44
N ASN A 321 -12.07 2.76 9.55
CA ASN A 321 -12.01 1.33 9.81
C ASN A 321 -11.05 0.98 10.94
N TRP A 322 -10.20 1.90 11.39
CA TRP A 322 -9.28 1.67 12.51
C TRP A 322 -9.80 2.20 13.84
N TYR A 323 -11.02 2.75 13.88
CA TYR A 323 -11.56 3.40 15.07
C TYR A 323 -11.44 2.50 16.30
N LEU A 324 -10.61 2.90 17.28
CA LEU A 324 -10.21 2.04 18.38
C LEU A 324 -11.40 1.50 19.19
N PRO A 325 -12.43 2.30 19.54
CA PRO A 325 -13.64 1.80 20.17
C PRO A 325 -14.34 0.68 19.40
N TRP A 326 -14.41 0.80 18.07
CA TRP A 326 -15.01 -0.22 17.23
C TRP A 326 -14.19 -1.50 17.24
N GLN A 327 -12.87 -1.39 17.17
CA GLN A 327 -11.99 -2.56 17.19
C GLN A 327 -12.03 -3.31 18.52
N LEU A 328 -12.00 -2.60 19.65
CA LEU A 328 -12.12 -3.23 20.96
C LEU A 328 -13.51 -3.87 21.18
N ALA A 329 -14.58 -3.25 20.68
CA ALA A 329 -15.92 -3.81 20.78
C ALA A 329 -16.10 -5.09 19.94
N CYS A 330 -15.48 -5.16 18.77
CA CYS A 330 -15.55 -6.33 17.87
C CYS A 330 -14.55 -7.44 18.23
N SER A 331 -13.67 -7.24 19.21
CA SER A 331 -12.77 -8.30 19.71
C SER A 331 -13.55 -9.53 20.16
N SER A 332 -13.07 -10.71 19.74
CA SER A 332 -13.77 -11.98 19.87
C SER A 332 -13.03 -13.03 20.70
N ASP A 333 -11.70 -13.12 20.59
CA ASP A 333 -10.89 -14.04 21.40
C ASP A 333 -9.54 -13.43 21.80
N PRO A 334 -9.42 -12.80 22.98
CA PRO A 334 -10.46 -12.68 24.01
C PRO A 334 -11.49 -11.60 23.69
N VAL A 335 -12.70 -11.74 24.26
CA VAL A 335 -13.69 -10.67 24.28
C VAL A 335 -13.22 -9.56 25.22
N LEU A 336 -13.11 -8.34 24.68
CA LEU A 336 -12.70 -7.14 25.43
C LEU A 336 -13.88 -6.25 25.88
N GLU A 337 -15.07 -6.44 25.30
CA GLU A 337 -16.28 -5.72 25.66
C GLU A 337 -17.51 -6.66 25.72
N PRO A 338 -18.02 -6.95 26.94
CA PRO A 338 -17.36 -6.75 28.23
C PRO A 338 -16.22 -7.75 28.44
N TYR A 339 -15.10 -7.30 29.01
CA TYR A 339 -14.02 -8.20 29.44
C TYR A 339 -14.46 -8.99 30.67
N SER A 340 -14.03 -10.25 30.80
CA SER A 340 -14.36 -11.10 31.95
C SER A 340 -13.14 -11.77 32.56
N ASN A 341 -13.09 -11.81 33.89
CA ASN A 341 -12.11 -12.55 34.65
C ASN A 341 -12.83 -13.48 35.65
N PRO A 342 -12.51 -14.79 35.66
CA PRO A 342 -13.27 -15.76 36.43
C PRO A 342 -13.18 -15.54 37.95
N GLN A 343 -11.99 -15.25 38.46
CA GLN A 343 -11.75 -15.11 39.89
C GLN A 343 -10.50 -14.28 40.19
N ILE A 344 -10.58 -13.44 41.22
CA ILE A 344 -9.46 -12.74 41.83
C ILE A 344 -9.47 -13.04 43.33
N ASP A 345 -8.36 -13.57 43.84
CA ASP A 345 -8.14 -13.73 45.27
C ASP A 345 -7.40 -12.51 45.84
N ILE A 346 -7.96 -11.92 46.89
CA ILE A 346 -7.42 -10.75 47.57
C ILE A 346 -6.82 -11.19 48.91
N PRO A 347 -5.58 -10.80 49.25
CA PRO A 347 -4.96 -11.13 50.52
C PRO A 347 -5.79 -10.66 51.71
N ASP A 348 -5.65 -11.33 52.85
CA ASP A 348 -6.28 -10.97 54.12
C ASP A 348 -6.17 -9.46 54.41
N GLN A 349 -7.29 -8.85 54.80
CA GLN A 349 -7.37 -7.43 55.10
C GLN A 349 -7.77 -7.18 56.55
N THR A 350 -7.36 -6.05 57.11
CA THR A 350 -7.83 -5.57 58.42
C THR A 350 -8.49 -4.21 58.28
N TYR A 351 -9.76 -4.08 58.66
CA TYR A 351 -10.48 -2.79 58.60
C TYR A 351 -11.43 -2.65 59.79
N GLY A 352 -11.49 -1.45 60.37
CA GLY A 352 -12.33 -1.20 61.56
C GLY A 352 -12.01 -2.09 62.77
N GLY A 353 -10.76 -2.58 62.89
CA GLY A 353 -10.34 -3.51 63.95
C GLY A 353 -10.74 -4.98 63.72
N LEU A 354 -11.38 -5.30 62.59
CA LEU A 354 -11.79 -6.64 62.20
C LEU A 354 -10.87 -7.19 61.11
N LYS A 355 -10.56 -8.49 61.18
CA LYS A 355 -9.80 -9.20 60.15
C LYS A 355 -10.77 -9.86 59.17
N TYR A 356 -10.53 -9.68 57.88
CA TYR A 356 -11.27 -10.26 56.78
C TYR A 356 -10.34 -11.20 56.01
N THR A 357 -10.77 -12.44 55.81
CA THR A 357 -9.96 -13.50 55.18
C THR A 357 -10.73 -14.16 54.05
N ASN A 358 -10.04 -14.92 53.18
CA ASN A 358 -10.65 -15.60 52.03
C ASN A 358 -11.48 -14.63 51.17
N ILE A 359 -10.91 -13.45 50.88
CA ILE A 359 -11.58 -12.41 50.10
C ILE A 359 -11.46 -12.79 48.63
N GLN A 360 -12.59 -13.03 47.98
CA GLN A 360 -12.65 -13.47 46.58
C GLN A 360 -13.62 -12.59 45.80
N LEU A 361 -13.20 -12.20 44.60
CA LEU A 361 -14.08 -11.69 43.56
C LEU A 361 -14.28 -12.79 42.53
N THR A 362 -15.51 -12.99 42.09
CA THR A 362 -15.89 -14.05 41.15
C THR A 362 -16.73 -13.46 40.01
N LYS A 363 -16.55 -14.00 38.81
CA LYS A 363 -17.24 -13.53 37.59
C LYS A 363 -17.11 -12.01 37.42
N LEU A 364 -15.89 -11.50 37.57
CA LEU A 364 -15.63 -10.08 37.39
C LEU A 364 -15.85 -9.75 35.91
N THR A 365 -16.70 -8.75 35.65
CA THR A 365 -16.93 -8.20 34.32
C THR A 365 -16.54 -6.73 34.31
N LEU A 366 -15.82 -6.33 33.27
CA LEU A 366 -15.48 -4.93 32.97
C LEU A 366 -16.23 -4.53 31.70
N SER A 367 -17.15 -3.58 31.83
CA SER A 367 -17.92 -3.00 30.72
C SER A 367 -17.50 -1.55 30.49
N GLY A 368 -17.51 -1.11 29.24
CA GLY A 368 -17.07 0.23 28.83
C GLY A 368 -15.59 0.32 28.43
N GLY A 369 -14.87 -0.80 28.38
CA GLY A 369 -13.47 -0.85 27.95
C GLY A 369 -13.27 -0.43 26.49
N SER A 370 -14.30 -0.56 25.66
CA SER A 370 -14.33 -0.03 24.30
C SER A 370 -14.54 1.49 24.23
N ASN A 371 -14.87 2.18 25.32
CA ASN A 371 -14.75 3.64 25.38
C ASN A 371 -13.27 4.01 25.61
N ALA A 372 -12.45 3.75 24.61
CA ALA A 372 -11.01 3.97 24.63
C ALA A 372 -10.59 5.01 23.59
N GLN A 373 -9.68 5.88 23.98
CA GLN A 373 -9.04 6.85 23.11
C GLN A 373 -7.53 6.64 23.14
N ALA A 374 -6.86 6.87 22.01
CA ALA A 374 -5.41 6.89 21.93
C ALA A 374 -4.95 8.33 21.62
N PRO A 375 -4.79 9.20 22.63
CA PRO A 375 -4.42 10.60 22.40
C PRO A 375 -3.17 10.68 21.53
N LEU A 376 -3.19 11.53 20.50
CA LEU A 376 -2.14 11.58 19.48
C LEU A 376 -0.75 11.68 20.13
N SER A 377 -0.53 12.63 21.03
CA SER A 377 0.74 12.87 21.72
C SER A 377 1.22 11.72 22.62
N ALA A 378 0.35 10.75 22.89
CA ALA A 378 0.62 9.59 23.73
C ALA A 378 0.81 8.30 22.91
N VAL A 379 0.93 8.41 21.58
CA VAL A 379 1.23 7.32 20.66
C VAL A 379 2.51 7.65 19.90
N THR A 380 3.57 6.89 20.17
CA THR A 380 4.93 7.15 19.68
C THR A 380 5.48 5.96 18.92
N LEU A 381 6.11 6.24 17.78
CA LEU A 381 6.88 5.28 16.99
C LEU A 381 8.34 5.31 17.43
N SER A 382 8.85 4.15 17.80
CA SER A 382 10.27 3.88 18.04
C SER A 382 10.67 2.67 17.19
N THR A 383 10.90 2.92 15.91
CA THR A 383 10.90 1.89 14.85
C THR A 383 11.70 0.64 15.24
N PRO A 384 11.11 -0.58 15.19
CA PRO A 384 9.76 -0.90 14.69
C PRO A 384 8.65 -0.82 15.76
N ARG A 385 8.98 -0.54 17.02
CA ARG A 385 8.04 -0.60 18.15
C ARG A 385 7.10 0.60 18.17
N ILE A 386 5.84 0.36 18.52
CA ILE A 386 4.83 1.38 18.78
C ILE A 386 4.49 1.33 20.27
N ALA A 387 4.61 2.46 20.96
CA ALA A 387 4.15 2.61 22.33
C ALA A 387 2.94 3.55 22.37
N ALA A 388 1.91 3.17 23.13
CA ALA A 388 0.68 3.93 23.25
C ALA A 388 0.23 4.01 24.72
N THR A 389 -0.27 5.17 25.14
CA THR A 389 -1.08 5.29 26.35
C THR A 389 -2.54 5.50 25.96
N LEU A 390 -3.39 4.54 26.31
CA LEU A 390 -4.83 4.58 26.08
C LEU A 390 -5.51 5.25 27.28
N SER A 391 -6.52 6.09 27.01
CA SER A 391 -7.38 6.70 28.03
C SER A 391 -8.80 6.16 27.89
N PHE A 392 -9.44 5.80 29.00
CA PHE A 392 -10.73 5.13 28.99
C PHE A 392 -11.83 5.94 29.68
N GLY A 393 -13.06 5.85 29.17
CA GLY A 393 -14.27 6.35 29.83
C GLY A 393 -14.47 7.86 29.74
N ALA A 394 -13.97 8.47 28.67
CA ALA A 394 -14.04 9.92 28.45
C ALA A 394 -14.85 10.31 27.20
N LEU A 395 -15.04 9.38 26.25
CA LEU A 395 -15.77 9.67 25.01
C LEU A 395 -17.28 9.70 25.27
N ALA A 396 -18.00 10.58 24.56
CA ALA A 396 -19.45 10.59 24.57
C ALA A 396 -20.01 9.31 23.94
N GLU A 397 -21.19 8.88 24.39
CA GLU A 397 -21.86 7.70 23.84
C GLU A 397 -22.08 7.85 22.32
N GLY A 398 -21.72 6.81 21.57
CA GLY A 398 -21.88 6.76 20.13
C GLY A 398 -23.19 6.11 19.67
N PRO A 399 -23.40 6.00 18.34
CA PRO A 399 -24.57 5.32 17.81
C PRO A 399 -24.53 3.81 18.11
N VAL A 400 -25.71 3.20 18.21
CA VAL A 400 -25.83 1.73 18.32
C VAL A 400 -25.42 1.08 17.01
N ARG A 401 -24.48 0.12 17.09
CA ARG A 401 -23.98 -0.65 15.95
C ARG A 401 -24.08 -2.14 16.24
N GLN A 402 -24.32 -2.94 15.20
CA GLN A 402 -24.24 -4.40 15.27
C GLN A 402 -22.76 -4.81 15.20
N LEU A 403 -22.25 -5.49 16.22
CA LEU A 403 -20.84 -5.87 16.31
C LEU A 403 -20.50 -6.97 15.28
N ASP A 404 -19.37 -6.81 14.60
CA ASP A 404 -18.84 -7.76 13.63
C ASP A 404 -17.87 -8.75 14.32
N ARG A 405 -18.45 -9.68 15.09
CA ARG A 405 -17.70 -10.74 15.78
C ARG A 405 -18.45 -12.07 15.75
N PRO A 406 -17.73 -13.23 15.74
CA PRO A 406 -18.36 -14.54 15.82
C PRO A 406 -19.26 -14.70 17.04
N GLY A 407 -20.38 -15.42 16.88
CA GLY A 407 -21.31 -15.73 17.97
C GLY A 407 -22.68 -15.06 17.80
N PRO A 408 -23.44 -14.90 18.91
CA PRO A 408 -24.76 -14.28 18.84
C PRO A 408 -24.64 -12.82 18.40
N THR A 409 -25.64 -12.35 17.64
CA THR A 409 -25.71 -10.95 17.25
C THR A 409 -25.81 -10.05 18.48
N VAL A 410 -24.84 -9.16 18.65
CA VAL A 410 -24.81 -8.15 19.71
C VAL A 410 -24.91 -6.77 19.07
N SER A 411 -25.78 -5.91 19.61
CA SER A 411 -25.87 -4.51 19.23
C SER A 411 -25.71 -3.63 20.46
N GLN A 412 -24.82 -2.65 20.39
CA GLN A 412 -24.53 -1.74 21.49
C GLN A 412 -24.03 -0.39 20.97
N PRO A 413 -24.10 0.68 21.79
CA PRO A 413 -23.46 1.95 21.47
C PRO A 413 -21.94 1.79 21.32
N VAL A 414 -21.35 2.41 20.29
CA VAL A 414 -19.89 2.42 20.09
C VAL A 414 -19.41 3.86 19.85
N PRO A 415 -18.66 4.46 20.80
CA PRO A 415 -18.27 3.90 22.10
C PRO A 415 -19.48 3.81 23.07
N PRO A 416 -19.44 2.93 24.08
CA PRO A 416 -20.44 2.88 25.14
C PRO A 416 -20.41 4.15 26.00
N ALA A 417 -21.50 4.48 26.70
CA ALA A 417 -21.54 5.62 27.61
C ALA A 417 -20.49 5.49 28.74
N PRO A 418 -19.82 6.59 29.12
CA PRO A 418 -18.98 6.61 30.31
C PRO A 418 -19.84 6.60 31.58
N PRO A 419 -19.31 6.15 32.75
CA PRO A 419 -17.94 5.68 33.00
C PRO A 419 -17.75 4.18 32.75
N LEU A 420 -16.53 3.67 32.93
CA LEU A 420 -16.28 2.23 32.95
C LEU A 420 -16.93 1.61 34.19
N THR A 421 -17.50 0.43 34.04
CA THR A 421 -18.18 -0.28 35.13
C THR A 421 -17.55 -1.65 35.35
N VAL A 422 -17.21 -1.94 36.60
CA VAL A 422 -16.77 -3.26 37.07
C VAL A 422 -17.90 -3.87 37.87
N THR A 423 -18.29 -5.11 37.58
CA THR A 423 -19.24 -5.87 38.39
C THR A 423 -18.61 -7.20 38.77
N ALA A 424 -18.74 -7.62 40.03
CA ALA A 424 -18.27 -8.93 40.48
C ALA A 424 -19.17 -9.47 41.59
N GLY A 425 -19.31 -10.79 41.68
CA GLY A 425 -19.72 -11.41 42.93
C GLY A 425 -18.55 -11.38 43.92
N PHE A 426 -18.79 -11.12 45.20
CA PHE A 426 -17.74 -11.22 46.22
C PHE A 426 -18.12 -12.18 47.34
N SER A 427 -17.10 -12.76 47.95
CA SER A 427 -17.20 -13.57 49.16
C SER A 427 -16.03 -13.26 50.07
N LEU A 428 -16.26 -13.10 51.37
CA LEU A 428 -15.22 -12.88 52.37
C LEU A 428 -15.64 -13.39 53.75
N THR A 429 -14.69 -13.76 54.58
CA THR A 429 -14.94 -14.21 55.96
C THR A 429 -14.51 -13.15 56.95
N GLN A 430 -15.46 -12.57 57.68
CA GLN A 430 -15.16 -11.69 58.80
C GLN A 430 -14.80 -12.52 60.03
N GLN A 431 -13.62 -12.28 60.59
CA GLN A 431 -13.14 -12.91 61.82
C GLN A 431 -13.59 -12.11 63.04
N GLY A 432 -13.98 -12.82 64.09
CA GLY A 432 -14.47 -12.27 65.36
C GLY A 432 -14.71 -13.40 66.37
N LEU A 433 -15.60 -13.20 67.35
CA LEU A 433 -15.99 -14.25 68.30
C LEU A 433 -16.53 -15.51 67.59
N LYS A 434 -17.19 -15.33 66.45
CA LYS A 434 -17.57 -16.40 65.53
C LYS A 434 -17.34 -15.91 64.09
N PRO A 435 -16.65 -16.68 63.24
CA PRO A 435 -16.46 -16.30 61.84
C PRO A 435 -17.80 -16.18 61.11
N VAL A 436 -17.96 -15.12 60.32
CA VAL A 436 -19.15 -14.87 59.51
C VAL A 436 -18.76 -14.79 58.04
N LEU A 437 -19.38 -15.63 57.22
CA LEU A 437 -19.26 -15.57 55.77
C LEU A 437 -20.18 -14.47 55.23
N LEU A 438 -19.61 -13.53 54.49
CA LEU A 438 -20.32 -12.42 53.86
C LEU A 438 -20.19 -12.56 52.35
N GLN A 439 -21.32 -12.49 51.65
CA GLN A 439 -21.38 -12.66 50.21
C GLN A 439 -22.33 -11.62 49.60
N GLY A 440 -22.06 -11.25 48.35
CA GLY A 440 -22.86 -10.25 47.68
C GLY A 440 -22.33 -9.86 46.31
N THR A 441 -22.75 -8.69 45.85
CA THR A 441 -22.32 -8.09 44.59
C THR A 441 -21.54 -6.82 44.87
N LEU A 442 -20.41 -6.69 44.17
CA LEU A 442 -19.57 -5.50 44.09
C LEU A 442 -19.85 -4.84 42.74
N THR A 443 -20.14 -3.55 42.75
CA THR A 443 -20.17 -2.71 41.55
C THR A 443 -19.24 -1.53 41.76
N ALA A 444 -18.36 -1.26 40.80
CA ALA A 444 -17.48 -0.11 40.85
C ALA A 444 -17.55 0.68 39.53
N THR A 445 -17.49 2.01 39.64
CA THR A 445 -17.35 2.89 38.47
C THR A 445 -15.94 3.47 38.45
N VAL A 446 -15.30 3.44 37.28
CA VAL A 446 -13.92 3.88 37.10
C VAL A 446 -13.88 5.04 36.09
N VAL A 447 -13.28 6.16 36.51
CA VAL A 447 -13.07 7.35 35.67
C VAL A 447 -11.57 7.62 35.57
N ASN A 448 -11.10 8.16 34.43
CA ASN A 448 -9.70 8.51 34.16
C ASN A 448 -8.73 7.31 34.24
N LEU A 449 -9.19 6.12 33.87
CA LEU A 449 -8.32 4.96 33.72
C LEU A 449 -7.38 5.17 32.52
N GLN A 450 -6.11 4.84 32.70
CA GLN A 450 -5.13 4.82 31.61
C GLN A 450 -4.54 3.42 31.48
N SER A 451 -4.11 3.05 30.27
CA SER A 451 -3.35 1.81 30.03
C SER A 451 -2.15 2.08 29.13
N SER A 452 -1.02 1.45 29.43
CA SER A 452 0.14 1.42 28.57
C SER A 452 0.08 0.19 27.68
N LEU A 453 0.43 0.35 26.41
CA LEU A 453 0.44 -0.72 25.41
C LEU A 453 1.69 -0.58 24.55
N THR A 454 2.40 -1.67 24.34
CA THR A 454 3.56 -1.71 23.45
C THR A 454 3.46 -2.83 22.43
N ILE A 455 3.39 -2.45 21.15
CA ILE A 455 3.21 -3.33 20.01
C ILE A 455 4.46 -3.33 19.14
N THR A 456 4.82 -4.49 18.59
CA THR A 456 5.84 -4.61 17.53
C THR A 456 5.21 -5.27 16.31
N PRO A 457 4.94 -4.50 15.23
CA PRO A 457 4.51 -5.05 13.94
C PRO A 457 5.65 -5.81 13.25
N SER A 458 5.29 -6.86 12.52
CA SER A 458 6.18 -7.67 11.69
C SER A 458 5.39 -8.34 10.57
N GLY A 459 6.07 -8.91 9.58
CA GLY A 459 5.45 -9.56 8.42
C GLY A 459 6.01 -9.03 7.10
N ALA A 460 5.97 -9.85 6.06
CA ALA A 460 6.37 -9.43 4.72
C ALA A 460 5.24 -8.71 3.98
N ASP A 461 3.99 -9.12 4.20
CA ASP A 461 2.78 -8.57 3.58
C ASP A 461 1.61 -8.61 4.57
N VAL A 462 0.44 -8.11 4.17
CA VAL A 462 -0.78 -8.11 4.99
C VAL A 462 -1.18 -9.50 5.47
N ASN A 463 -1.00 -10.57 4.69
CA ASN A 463 -1.37 -11.92 5.12
C ASN A 463 -0.44 -12.44 6.22
N ALA A 464 0.83 -12.02 6.19
CA ALA A 464 1.84 -12.33 7.19
C ALA A 464 1.94 -11.29 8.32
N LEU A 465 1.10 -10.24 8.34
CA LEU A 465 1.16 -9.16 9.33
C LEU A 465 0.90 -9.69 10.74
N THR A 466 1.85 -9.53 11.66
CA THR A 466 1.69 -9.86 13.07
C THR A 466 1.99 -8.66 13.94
N LEU A 467 1.08 -8.35 14.87
CA LEU A 467 1.21 -7.32 15.89
C LEU A 467 1.52 -7.97 17.24
N THR A 468 2.80 -8.01 17.63
CA THR A 468 3.19 -8.61 18.90
C THR A 468 3.06 -7.61 20.05
N ILE A 469 2.19 -7.91 21.01
CA ILE A 469 2.07 -7.16 22.26
C ILE A 469 3.17 -7.63 23.22
N SER A 470 4.07 -6.72 23.55
CA SER A 470 5.20 -6.97 24.45
C SER A 470 5.01 -6.41 25.85
N ASP A 471 4.07 -5.47 26.01
CA ASP A 471 3.69 -4.91 27.30
C ASP A 471 2.24 -4.40 27.22
N ILE A 472 1.44 -4.72 28.24
CA ILE A 472 0.10 -4.17 28.44
C ILE A 472 -0.16 -4.03 29.94
N SER A 473 -0.50 -2.82 30.39
CA SER A 473 -0.75 -2.59 31.82
C SER A 473 -1.69 -1.42 32.07
N ALA A 474 -2.74 -1.65 32.88
CA ALA A 474 -3.60 -0.61 33.37
C ALA A 474 -2.93 0.15 34.53
N ASN A 475 -3.00 1.49 34.48
CA ASN A 475 -2.52 2.41 35.50
C ASN A 475 -3.70 3.04 36.25
N LEU A 476 -3.74 2.81 37.57
CA LEU A 476 -4.77 3.34 38.47
C LEU A 476 -4.39 4.63 39.19
N ASP A 477 -3.15 5.13 39.07
CA ASP A 477 -2.65 6.27 39.85
C ASP A 477 -3.50 7.53 39.69
N ARG A 478 -4.14 7.69 38.53
CA ARG A 478 -5.04 8.80 38.20
C ARG A 478 -6.51 8.42 38.17
N ALA A 479 -6.82 7.13 38.35
CA ALA A 479 -8.17 6.62 38.26
C ALA A 479 -8.97 7.00 39.51
N GLN A 480 -10.22 7.40 39.32
CA GLN A 480 -11.19 7.59 40.41
C GLN A 480 -12.13 6.41 40.41
N ILE A 481 -12.16 5.69 41.53
CA ILE A 481 -12.93 4.46 41.69
C ILE A 481 -13.98 4.68 42.79
N ASP A 482 -15.25 4.68 42.41
CA ASP A 482 -16.35 4.62 43.37
C ASP A 482 -16.88 3.19 43.45
N VAL A 483 -17.21 2.74 44.66
CA VAL A 483 -17.52 1.33 44.96
C VAL A 483 -18.82 1.24 45.73
N SER A 484 -19.73 0.42 45.22
CA SER A 484 -20.98 0.03 45.85
C SER A 484 -21.01 -1.47 46.11
N VAL A 485 -21.58 -1.86 47.24
CA VAL A 485 -21.67 -3.23 47.71
C VAL A 485 -23.10 -3.53 48.08
N THR A 486 -23.61 -4.68 47.65
CA THR A 486 -24.92 -5.20 48.04
C THR A 486 -24.74 -6.59 48.65
N LEU A 487 -25.13 -6.76 49.92
CA LEU A 487 -25.01 -8.03 50.64
C LEU A 487 -26.21 -8.94 50.44
N THR A 488 -25.99 -10.24 50.54
CA THR A 488 -27.04 -11.28 50.57
C THR A 488 -26.85 -12.15 51.82
N PRO A 489 -27.71 -12.06 52.86
CA PRO A 489 -28.84 -11.13 53.02
C PRO A 489 -28.41 -9.67 53.24
N ARG A 490 -29.32 -8.73 52.95
CA ARG A 490 -29.02 -7.28 52.94
C ARG A 490 -28.73 -6.75 54.35
N ASP A 491 -27.63 -6.02 54.48
CA ASP A 491 -27.25 -5.28 55.69
C ASP A 491 -26.54 -3.98 55.29
N THR A 492 -27.25 -2.85 55.41
CA THR A 492 -26.75 -1.55 54.94
C THR A 492 -25.54 -1.04 55.73
N ALA A 493 -25.39 -1.43 57.00
CA ALA A 493 -24.25 -1.00 57.80
C ALA A 493 -22.99 -1.78 57.40
N LEU A 494 -23.11 -3.10 57.21
CA LEU A 494 -22.01 -3.93 56.73
C LEU A 494 -21.65 -3.62 55.27
N GLU A 495 -22.62 -3.29 54.42
CA GLU A 495 -22.39 -2.84 53.05
C GLU A 495 -21.46 -1.61 53.00
N GLN A 496 -21.67 -0.61 53.87
CA GLN A 496 -20.80 0.56 53.94
C GLN A 496 -19.37 0.20 54.41
N ILE A 497 -19.24 -0.72 55.37
CA ILE A 497 -17.93 -1.16 55.88
C ILE A 497 -17.16 -1.93 54.80
N ILE A 498 -17.83 -2.87 54.11
CA ILE A 498 -17.23 -3.65 53.02
C ILE A 498 -16.93 -2.77 51.81
N GLY A 499 -17.80 -1.81 51.48
CA GLY A 499 -17.54 -0.82 50.45
C GLY A 499 -16.25 -0.05 50.72
N ARG A 500 -16.07 0.45 51.95
CA ARG A 500 -14.83 1.13 52.36
C ARG A 500 -13.60 0.21 52.38
N LEU A 501 -13.79 -1.09 52.66
CA LEU A 501 -12.72 -2.08 52.55
C LEU A 501 -12.22 -2.17 51.09
N PHE A 502 -13.12 -2.26 50.12
CA PHE A 502 -12.78 -2.32 48.69
C PHE A 502 -12.30 -0.97 48.12
N GLN A 503 -12.59 0.14 48.80
CA GLN A 503 -12.04 1.47 48.47
C GLN A 503 -10.60 1.69 48.96
N LYS A 504 -10.02 0.74 49.71
CA LYS A 504 -8.63 0.87 50.16
C LYS A 504 -7.66 0.84 48.97
N PRO A 505 -6.67 1.74 48.92
CA PRO A 505 -5.64 1.73 47.88
C PRO A 505 -4.94 0.37 47.76
N GLU A 506 -4.63 -0.29 48.88
CA GLU A 506 -3.94 -1.59 48.84
C GLU A 506 -4.82 -2.68 48.21
N VAL A 507 -6.13 -2.67 48.46
CA VAL A 507 -7.07 -3.64 47.87
C VAL A 507 -7.25 -3.36 46.38
N GLN A 508 -7.41 -2.09 45.99
CA GLN A 508 -7.51 -1.68 44.59
C GLN A 508 -6.25 -2.05 43.80
N SER A 509 -5.05 -1.82 44.35
CA SER A 509 -3.80 -2.21 43.72
C SER A 509 -3.67 -3.73 43.54
N GLN A 510 -4.18 -4.55 44.47
CA GLN A 510 -4.18 -6.02 44.29
C GLN A 510 -5.14 -6.46 43.18
N ILE A 511 -6.33 -5.87 43.11
CA ILE A 511 -7.29 -6.15 42.02
C ILE A 511 -6.68 -5.74 40.67
N ALA A 512 -6.08 -4.55 40.59
CA ALA A 512 -5.42 -4.05 39.38
C ALA A 512 -4.27 -4.96 38.95
N LYS A 513 -3.43 -5.39 39.89
CA LYS A 513 -2.33 -6.31 39.63
C LYS A 513 -2.85 -7.63 39.08
N ALA A 514 -3.87 -8.23 39.70
CA ALA A 514 -4.45 -9.48 39.22
C ALA A 514 -5.03 -9.36 37.79
N LEU A 515 -5.66 -8.23 37.47
CA LEU A 515 -6.14 -7.94 36.11
C LEU A 515 -4.97 -7.74 35.12
N ASN A 516 -3.92 -7.01 35.51
CA ASN A 516 -2.73 -6.81 34.68
C ASN A 516 -1.97 -8.12 34.44
N ASP A 517 -1.84 -8.97 35.46
CA ASP A 517 -1.23 -10.30 35.36
C ASP A 517 -2.05 -11.19 34.40
N ALA A 518 -3.39 -11.13 34.49
CA ALA A 518 -4.28 -11.85 33.58
C ALA A 518 -4.19 -11.36 32.13
N LEU A 519 -4.17 -10.04 31.90
CA LEU A 519 -4.00 -9.45 30.57
C LEU A 519 -2.62 -9.78 30.00
N SER A 520 -1.57 -9.73 30.82
CA SER A 520 -0.21 -10.12 30.42
C SER A 520 -0.14 -11.60 30.02
N ALA A 521 -0.82 -12.48 30.76
CA ALA A 521 -0.92 -13.90 30.40
C ALA A 521 -1.71 -14.14 29.10
N GLN A 522 -2.62 -13.22 28.73
CA GLN A 522 -3.40 -13.24 27.49
C GLN A 522 -2.73 -12.48 26.33
N ALA A 523 -1.54 -11.90 26.54
CA ALA A 523 -0.85 -11.13 25.50
C ALA A 523 -0.65 -11.88 24.17
N PRO A 524 -0.36 -13.19 24.13
CA PRO A 524 -0.28 -13.94 22.88
C PRO A 524 -1.61 -13.98 22.12
N GLN A 525 -2.73 -14.22 22.81
CA GLN A 525 -4.07 -14.26 22.20
C GLN A 525 -4.48 -12.87 21.70
N LEU A 526 -4.23 -11.84 22.51
CA LEU A 526 -4.47 -10.44 22.11
C LEU A 526 -3.63 -10.03 20.89
N SER A 527 -2.39 -10.51 20.81
CA SER A 527 -1.52 -10.27 19.64
C SER A 527 -2.11 -10.87 18.38
N GLU A 528 -2.63 -12.11 18.45
CA GLU A 528 -3.28 -12.77 17.32
C GLU A 528 -4.58 -12.03 16.93
N GLU A 529 -5.43 -11.70 17.89
CA GLU A 529 -6.70 -10.99 17.64
C GLU A 529 -6.46 -9.62 16.99
N PHE A 530 -5.52 -8.82 17.52
CA PHE A 530 -5.18 -7.52 16.95
C PHE A 530 -4.54 -7.65 15.57
N SER A 531 -3.76 -8.71 15.34
CA SER A 531 -3.26 -9.02 13.99
C SER A 531 -4.42 -9.28 13.04
N GLN A 532 -5.36 -10.15 13.39
CA GLN A 532 -6.52 -10.48 12.54
C GLN A 532 -7.39 -9.26 12.25
N ILE A 533 -7.65 -8.43 13.27
CA ILE A 533 -8.34 -7.15 13.14
C ILE A 533 -7.63 -6.23 12.13
N ALA A 534 -6.31 -6.04 12.29
CA ALA A 534 -5.54 -5.19 11.40
C ALA A 534 -5.52 -5.72 9.96
N ARG A 535 -5.33 -7.04 9.78
CA ARG A 535 -5.41 -7.69 8.47
C ARG A 535 -6.76 -7.47 7.81
N LYS A 536 -7.86 -7.69 8.55
CA LYS A 536 -9.23 -7.50 8.06
C LYS A 536 -9.50 -6.03 7.68
N ALA A 537 -9.04 -5.08 8.48
CA ALA A 537 -9.18 -3.64 8.20
C ALA A 537 -8.49 -3.24 6.87
N ILE A 538 -7.30 -3.79 6.60
CA ILE A 538 -6.57 -3.55 5.35
C ILE A 538 -7.24 -4.29 4.18
N LEU A 539 -7.42 -5.61 4.28
CA LEU A 539 -7.93 -6.45 3.19
C LEU A 539 -9.33 -6.05 2.73
N ASN A 540 -10.21 -5.65 3.67
CA ASN A 540 -11.54 -5.17 3.32
C ASN A 540 -11.50 -3.93 2.43
N GLN A 541 -10.45 -3.11 2.46
CA GLN A 541 -10.32 -1.91 1.64
C GLN A 541 -9.57 -2.16 0.32
N LEU A 542 -8.76 -3.22 0.27
CA LEU A 542 -8.05 -3.62 -0.95
C LEU A 542 -8.93 -4.45 -1.89
N ASN A 543 -9.84 -5.26 -1.34
CA ASN A 543 -10.66 -6.20 -2.09
C ASN A 543 -12.12 -5.75 -2.31
N SER A 544 -12.50 -4.56 -1.84
CA SER A 544 -13.86 -4.02 -1.95
C SER A 544 -14.17 -3.30 -3.24
#